data_AF-A0AA91SYJ8-F1
#
_entry.id   AF-A0AA91SYJ8-F1
#
_cell.length_a   1.000
_cell.length_b   1.000
_cell.length_c   1.000
_cell.angle_alpha   90.00
_cell.angle_beta   90.00
_cell.angle_gamma   90.00
#
_symmetry.space_group_name_H-M   'P 1'
#
loop_
_entity.id
_entity.type
_entity.pdbx_description
1 polymer ?
#
loop_
_entity_poly.entity_id
_entity_poly.type
_entity_poly.pdbx_seq_one_letter_code
_entity_poly.pdbx_strand_id
1 'polypeptide(L)'
;MAQKTMIQAITDALALELEHDENVVIFGEDVGKNGGVFRATEGLQEKFGEDRVFDTPLAESGIAGLGFGLALEGFRPVPEIQFFGFIFEAMDEVVAQMARTRYRMGGTRNLPITIRSPFGGGVHTPELHSDNLEGLIAQSPGIRVVIPSNPYDAKGLLISSIRSNDPVVFLEHMKLYRSFREEVPDEAYEVPLDKAAVTREGSDVSIITYGAMVREAIKAADKLAQENISVEIIDLRTVAPLDIETIIQSVEKTGRVVVVQEAQRQAGVAAQVVSEISERAILSLEAPIGRVSAPDTVFPFGQAENAWLPNASDIEAKVKEIAEF
;
A
#
# COMPACT_ATOMS: atom_id res chain seq x y z
N MET A 1 -8.32 -8.76 21.37
CA MET A 1 -8.38 -9.17 19.95
C MET A 1 -9.84 -9.24 19.53
N ALA A 2 -10.19 -8.53 18.46
CA ALA A 2 -11.55 -8.49 17.92
C ALA A 2 -11.54 -8.67 16.40
N GLN A 3 -12.65 -9.19 15.85
CA GLN A 3 -12.82 -9.32 14.40
C GLN A 3 -13.06 -7.95 13.76
N LYS A 4 -12.07 -7.41 13.06
CA LYS A 4 -12.12 -6.07 12.43
C LYS A 4 -12.03 -6.18 10.92
N THR A 5 -12.78 -5.34 10.20
CA THR A 5 -12.51 -5.06 8.80
C THR A 5 -11.26 -4.17 8.67
N MET A 6 -10.72 -4.02 7.46
CA MET A 6 -9.54 -3.17 7.24
C MET A 6 -9.82 -1.70 7.60
N ILE A 7 -11.01 -1.18 7.24
CA ILE A 7 -11.40 0.20 7.60
C ILE A 7 -11.48 0.37 9.13
N GLN A 8 -12.00 -0.62 9.86
CA GLN A 8 -12.06 -0.58 11.34
C GLN A 8 -10.67 -0.61 11.97
N ALA A 9 -9.76 -1.41 11.40
CA ALA A 9 -8.38 -1.49 11.87
C ALA A 9 -7.62 -0.17 11.65
N ILE A 10 -7.89 0.52 10.53
CA ILE A 10 -7.36 1.86 10.23
C ILE A 10 -7.89 2.89 11.23
N THR A 11 -9.20 2.94 11.46
CA THR A 11 -9.80 3.85 12.45
C THR A 11 -9.23 3.62 13.85
N ASP A 12 -9.04 2.35 14.23
CA ASP A 12 -8.45 1.95 15.51
C ASP A 12 -6.98 2.39 15.64
N ALA A 13 -6.17 2.23 14.59
CA ALA A 13 -4.79 2.75 14.55
C ALA A 13 -4.75 4.27 14.72
N LEU A 14 -5.60 5.01 14.00
CA LEU A 14 -5.68 6.47 14.12
C LEU A 14 -6.11 6.91 15.52
N ALA A 15 -7.10 6.24 16.12
CA ALA A 15 -7.56 6.54 17.47
C ALA A 15 -6.46 6.30 18.52
N LEU A 16 -5.70 5.20 18.40
CA LEU A 16 -4.60 4.89 19.30
C LEU A 16 -3.46 5.91 19.20
N GLU A 17 -3.09 6.35 17.99
CA GLU A 17 -2.03 7.34 17.83
C GLU A 17 -2.47 8.75 18.24
N LEU A 18 -3.74 9.13 18.03
CA LEU A 18 -4.30 10.39 18.56
C LEU A 18 -4.29 10.44 20.10
N GLU A 19 -4.52 9.30 20.75
CA GLU A 19 -4.50 9.15 22.21
C GLU A 19 -3.07 9.10 22.77
N HIS A 20 -2.14 8.52 22.01
CA HIS A 20 -0.74 8.35 22.42
C HIS A 20 0.10 9.62 22.25
N ASP A 21 -0.09 10.38 21.17
CA ASP A 21 0.74 11.55 20.84
C ASP A 21 -0.16 12.78 20.56
N GLU A 22 -0.03 13.81 21.38
CA GLU A 22 -0.80 15.06 21.25
C GLU A 22 -0.48 15.84 19.95
N ASN A 23 0.66 15.56 19.33
CA ASN A 23 1.10 16.19 18.08
C ASN A 23 0.47 15.55 16.83
N VAL A 24 -0.17 14.38 16.95
CA VAL A 24 -0.84 13.74 15.81
C VAL A 24 -2.06 14.55 15.42
N VAL A 25 -2.15 14.96 14.16
CA VAL A 25 -3.33 15.68 13.65
C VAL A 25 -3.78 15.07 12.33
N ILE A 26 -5.09 14.91 12.17
CA ILE A 26 -5.70 14.31 10.97
C ILE A 26 -6.49 15.40 10.26
N PHE A 27 -6.27 15.56 8.97
CA PHE A 27 -7.00 16.56 8.19
C PHE A 27 -7.08 16.18 6.73
N GLY A 28 -8.07 16.72 6.04
CA GLY A 28 -8.37 16.44 4.65
C GLY A 28 -9.82 16.80 4.35
N GLU A 29 -10.29 16.39 3.19
CA GLU A 29 -11.66 16.66 2.77
C GLU A 29 -12.64 15.70 3.44
N ASP A 30 -13.60 16.25 4.20
CA ASP A 30 -14.67 15.53 4.88
C ASP A 30 -14.23 14.53 5.97
N VAL A 31 -12.99 14.62 6.48
CA VAL A 31 -12.45 13.73 7.51
C VAL A 31 -12.95 14.02 8.92
N GLY A 32 -13.47 15.23 9.16
CA GLY A 32 -13.95 15.70 10.45
C GLY A 32 -15.32 15.13 10.79
N LYS A 33 -16.36 15.97 10.73
CA LYS A 33 -17.71 15.62 11.19
C LYS A 33 -18.33 14.47 10.40
N ASN A 34 -18.04 14.38 9.10
CA ASN A 34 -18.53 13.30 8.25
C ASN A 34 -17.80 11.97 8.52
N GLY A 35 -16.60 12.00 9.10
CA GLY A 35 -15.79 10.80 9.39
C GLY A 35 -15.09 10.20 8.17
N GLY A 36 -14.91 10.98 7.09
CA GLY A 36 -14.33 10.55 5.82
C GLY A 36 -15.35 9.83 4.93
N VAL A 37 -15.20 9.95 3.61
CA VAL A 37 -16.13 9.35 2.63
C VAL A 37 -16.20 7.82 2.72
N PHE A 38 -15.12 7.18 3.20
CA PHE A 38 -15.05 5.75 3.48
C PHE A 38 -15.32 5.37 4.95
N ARG A 39 -15.58 6.33 5.83
CA ARG A 39 -15.69 6.15 7.28
C ARG A 39 -14.39 5.73 7.97
N ALA A 40 -13.23 6.14 7.43
CA ALA A 40 -11.92 5.84 8.01
C ALA A 40 -11.65 6.62 9.31
N THR A 41 -12.22 7.82 9.44
CA THR A 41 -12.02 8.74 10.57
C THR A 41 -13.31 8.92 11.39
N GLU A 42 -14.26 8.00 11.25
CA GLU A 42 -15.56 8.05 11.94
C GLU A 42 -15.39 8.14 13.47
N GLY A 43 -16.06 9.13 14.07
CA GLY A 43 -16.05 9.37 15.51
C GLY A 43 -14.76 10.00 16.08
N LEU A 44 -13.70 10.16 15.27
CA LEU A 44 -12.42 10.69 15.78
C LEU A 44 -12.53 12.17 16.15
N GLN A 45 -13.19 13.00 15.35
CA GLN A 45 -13.40 14.42 15.70
C GLN A 45 -14.26 14.58 16.96
N GLU A 46 -15.30 13.75 17.15
CA GLU A 46 -16.12 13.79 18.37
C GLU A 46 -15.30 13.42 19.63
N LYS A 47 -14.39 12.44 19.51
CA LYS A 47 -13.53 12.00 20.63
C LYS A 47 -12.39 12.97 20.94
N PHE A 48 -11.72 13.51 19.91
CA PHE A 48 -10.45 14.23 20.06
C PHE A 48 -10.54 15.75 19.79
N GLY A 49 -11.69 16.23 19.32
CA GLY A 49 -11.94 17.65 19.05
C GLY A 49 -11.53 18.11 17.66
N GLU A 50 -12.08 19.25 17.26
CA GLU A 50 -11.83 19.88 15.96
C GLU A 50 -10.37 20.34 15.80
N ASP A 51 -9.67 20.66 16.89
CA ASP A 51 -8.25 21.05 16.81
C ASP A 51 -7.31 19.89 16.41
N ARG A 52 -7.78 18.64 16.52
CA ARG A 52 -7.00 17.41 16.24
C ARG A 52 -7.44 16.70 14.97
N VAL A 53 -8.73 16.80 14.63
CA VAL A 53 -9.33 16.17 13.44
C VAL A 53 -10.24 17.19 12.76
N PHE A 54 -9.83 17.73 11.61
CA PHE A 54 -10.53 18.85 10.97
C PHE A 54 -10.62 18.73 9.45
N ASP A 55 -11.69 19.32 8.91
CA ASP A 55 -11.90 19.41 7.46
C ASP A 55 -11.04 20.54 6.86
N THR A 56 -10.55 20.34 5.64
CA THR A 56 -9.81 21.35 4.87
C THR A 56 -10.62 21.88 3.69
N PRO A 57 -10.25 23.04 3.11
CA PRO A 57 -10.67 23.38 1.75
C PRO A 57 -10.28 22.29 0.74
N LEU A 58 -11.04 22.20 -0.35
CA LEU A 58 -10.83 21.24 -1.44
C LEU A 58 -9.65 21.69 -2.31
N ALA A 59 -8.44 21.28 -1.91
CA ALA A 59 -7.18 21.59 -2.60
C ALA A 59 -6.05 20.70 -2.07
N GLU A 60 -5.71 19.63 -2.78
CA GLU A 60 -4.71 18.63 -2.36
C GLU A 60 -3.31 19.25 -2.15
N SER A 61 -2.91 20.20 -3.00
CA SER A 61 -1.69 21.00 -2.78
C SER A 61 -1.72 21.73 -1.44
N GLY A 62 -2.87 22.30 -1.07
CA GLY A 62 -3.06 22.99 0.21
C GLY A 62 -3.01 22.02 1.39
N ILE A 63 -3.61 20.83 1.26
CA ILE A 63 -3.56 19.77 2.27
C ILE A 63 -2.11 19.33 2.49
N ALA A 64 -1.39 19.00 1.41
CA ALA A 64 0.00 18.57 1.50
C ALA A 64 0.90 19.68 2.06
N GLY A 65 0.78 20.92 1.57
CA GLY A 65 1.55 22.06 2.07
C GLY A 65 1.27 22.39 3.56
N LEU A 66 0.01 22.24 4.00
CA LEU A 66 -0.34 22.37 5.42
C LEU A 66 0.35 21.30 6.27
N GLY A 67 0.34 20.05 5.83
CA GLY A 67 1.08 18.96 6.49
C GLY A 67 2.58 19.23 6.54
N PHE A 68 3.15 19.71 5.43
CA PHE A 68 4.56 20.10 5.39
C PHE A 68 4.89 21.16 6.45
N GLY A 69 4.11 22.25 6.52
CA GLY A 69 4.30 23.33 7.51
C GLY A 69 4.12 22.85 8.95
N LEU A 70 3.07 22.09 9.23
CA LEU A 70 2.80 21.55 10.57
C LEU A 70 3.94 20.64 11.06
N ALA A 71 4.47 19.78 10.20
CA ALA A 71 5.60 18.92 10.54
C ALA A 71 6.87 19.72 10.90
N LEU A 72 7.11 20.86 10.25
CA LEU A 72 8.23 21.75 10.59
C LEU A 72 8.07 22.41 11.97
N GLU A 73 6.83 22.64 12.40
CA GLU A 73 6.48 23.20 13.71
C GLU A 73 6.31 22.12 14.80
N GLY A 74 6.66 20.87 14.52
CA GLY A 74 6.71 19.79 15.50
C GLY A 74 5.45 18.93 15.62
N PHE A 75 4.44 19.17 14.79
CA PHE A 75 3.30 18.26 14.68
C PHE A 75 3.68 16.95 13.97
N ARG A 76 2.78 15.96 14.04
CA ARG A 76 2.85 14.66 13.34
C ARG A 76 1.63 14.50 12.42
N PRO A 77 1.63 15.14 11.25
CA PRO A 77 0.47 15.22 10.37
C PRO A 77 0.12 13.87 9.73
N VAL A 78 -1.18 13.58 9.69
CA VAL A 78 -1.76 12.44 8.97
C VAL A 78 -2.80 12.95 7.96
N PRO A 79 -2.37 13.66 6.89
CA PRO A 79 -3.27 14.15 5.86
C PRO A 79 -3.93 12.99 5.09
N GLU A 80 -5.19 13.18 4.71
CA GLU A 80 -5.91 12.30 3.77
C GLU A 80 -6.04 12.99 2.41
N ILE A 81 -5.58 12.30 1.35
CA ILE A 81 -5.93 12.62 -0.03
C ILE A 81 -7.11 11.70 -0.40
N GLN A 82 -8.24 12.29 -0.79
CA GLN A 82 -9.53 11.57 -0.80
C GLN A 82 -9.56 10.35 -1.73
N PHE A 83 -8.83 10.39 -2.84
CA PHE A 83 -8.53 9.26 -3.73
C PHE A 83 -7.14 9.43 -4.31
N PHE A 84 -6.38 8.34 -4.48
CA PHE A 84 -4.97 8.48 -4.83
C PHE A 84 -4.75 9.00 -6.25
N GLY A 85 -5.75 8.92 -7.15
CA GLY A 85 -5.69 9.63 -8.44
C GLY A 85 -5.59 11.14 -8.32
N PHE A 86 -5.98 11.73 -7.18
CA PHE A 86 -5.87 13.17 -6.93
C PHE A 86 -4.48 13.57 -6.40
N ILE A 87 -3.57 12.61 -6.22
CA ILE A 87 -2.18 12.89 -5.83
C ILE A 87 -1.48 13.82 -6.82
N PHE A 88 -1.90 13.84 -8.08
CA PHE A 88 -1.36 14.73 -9.12
C PHE A 88 -1.36 16.20 -8.69
N GLU A 89 -2.39 16.64 -7.97
CA GLU A 89 -2.53 18.01 -7.48
C GLU A 89 -1.59 18.32 -6.30
N ALA A 90 -1.01 17.31 -5.65
CA ALA A 90 -0.08 17.45 -4.52
C ALA A 90 1.36 17.00 -4.84
N MET A 91 1.67 16.61 -6.08
CA MET A 91 2.96 15.98 -6.42
C MET A 91 4.19 16.83 -6.05
N ASP A 92 4.16 18.15 -6.23
CA ASP A 92 5.30 19.01 -5.87
C ASP A 92 5.57 18.97 -4.36
N GLU A 93 4.52 19.12 -3.55
CA GLU A 93 4.64 19.09 -2.09
C GLU A 93 5.17 17.73 -1.60
N VAL A 94 4.64 16.64 -2.16
CA VAL A 94 5.06 15.29 -1.75
C VAL A 94 6.49 14.97 -2.19
N VAL A 95 6.82 15.17 -3.47
CA VAL A 95 8.07 14.68 -4.08
C VAL A 95 9.19 15.72 -4.05
N ALA A 96 8.88 17.00 -4.23
CA ALA A 96 9.87 18.07 -4.26
C ALA A 96 10.11 18.68 -2.87
N GLN A 97 9.11 18.71 -1.99
CA GLN A 97 9.25 19.26 -0.63
C GLN A 97 9.47 18.18 0.43
N MET A 98 8.45 17.38 0.76
CA MET A 98 8.47 16.46 1.89
C MET A 98 9.61 15.43 1.77
N ALA A 99 9.65 14.67 0.66
CA ALA A 99 10.63 13.60 0.45
C ALA A 99 12.09 14.08 0.54
N ARG A 100 12.35 15.34 0.23
CA ARG A 100 13.71 15.89 0.12
C ARG A 100 14.15 16.66 1.35
N THR A 101 13.25 17.02 2.25
CA THR A 101 13.56 18.03 3.27
C THR A 101 14.61 17.57 4.28
N ARG A 102 14.57 16.31 4.73
CA ARG A 102 15.62 15.77 5.60
C ARG A 102 17.00 15.90 4.96
N TYR A 103 17.13 15.52 3.69
CA TYR A 103 18.37 15.66 2.93
C TYR A 103 18.76 17.13 2.73
N ARG A 104 17.82 17.97 2.28
CA ARG A 104 18.00 19.40 2.00
C ARG A 104 18.49 20.16 3.23
N MET A 105 18.01 19.78 4.42
CA MET A 105 18.38 20.40 5.69
C MET A 105 19.58 19.74 6.37
N GLY A 106 20.30 18.83 5.69
CA GLY A 106 21.47 18.16 6.27
C GLY A 106 21.16 17.35 7.53
N GLY A 107 19.94 16.80 7.62
CA GLY A 107 19.48 15.99 8.75
C GLY A 107 19.07 16.77 10.00
N THR A 108 19.11 18.11 10.00
CA THR A 108 18.69 18.91 11.18
C THR A 108 17.18 18.99 11.37
N ARG A 109 16.41 18.58 10.35
CA ARG A 109 14.95 18.49 10.36
C ARG A 109 14.52 17.14 9.79
N ASN A 110 13.49 16.55 10.40
CA ASN A 110 12.75 15.38 9.94
C ASN A 110 11.34 15.82 9.51
N LEU A 111 10.65 14.99 8.72
CA LEU A 111 9.30 15.24 8.23
C LEU A 111 8.40 14.04 8.60
N PRO A 112 7.90 13.98 9.85
CA PRO A 112 7.04 12.90 10.34
C PRO A 112 5.60 13.03 9.79
N ILE A 113 5.42 12.78 8.50
CA ILE A 113 4.13 12.90 7.80
C ILE A 113 3.70 11.54 7.28
N THR A 114 2.45 11.15 7.53
CA THR A 114 1.80 9.99 6.90
C THR A 114 0.65 10.42 6.02
N ILE A 115 0.85 10.42 4.71
CA ILE A 115 -0.21 10.72 3.74
C ILE A 115 -1.00 9.44 3.49
N ARG A 116 -2.27 9.43 3.90
CA ARG A 116 -3.19 8.31 3.61
C ARG A 116 -4.00 8.59 2.36
N SER A 117 -4.26 7.57 1.56
CA SER A 117 -5.16 7.69 0.42
C SER A 117 -5.74 6.35 -0.03
N PRO A 118 -7.04 6.26 -0.33
CA PRO A 118 -7.61 5.07 -0.93
C PRO A 118 -7.27 4.95 -2.41
N PHE A 119 -7.16 3.72 -2.90
CA PHE A 119 -6.88 3.41 -4.31
C PHE A 119 -7.43 2.04 -4.72
N GLY A 120 -7.28 1.69 -5.99
CA GLY A 120 -7.51 0.33 -6.50
C GLY A 120 -8.97 -0.01 -6.85
N GLY A 121 -9.13 -0.84 -7.86
CA GLY A 121 -10.38 -1.14 -8.55
C GLY A 121 -11.27 -2.21 -7.94
N GLY A 122 -12.26 -2.65 -8.70
CA GLY A 122 -13.21 -3.71 -8.34
C GLY A 122 -14.41 -3.21 -7.55
N VAL A 123 -14.64 -1.91 -7.55
CA VAL A 123 -15.74 -1.22 -6.85
C VAL A 123 -16.50 -0.24 -7.77
N HIS A 124 -16.22 -0.23 -9.07
CA HIS A 124 -16.96 0.52 -10.10
C HIS A 124 -17.00 2.04 -9.85
N THR A 125 -15.85 2.64 -9.56
CA THR A 125 -15.77 4.07 -9.27
C THR A 125 -15.88 4.94 -10.54
N PRO A 126 -16.09 6.25 -10.40
CA PRO A 126 -15.80 7.22 -11.45
C PRO A 126 -14.30 7.25 -11.83
N GLU A 127 -14.00 8.00 -12.88
CA GLU A 127 -12.63 8.21 -13.40
C GLU A 127 -11.68 8.75 -12.31
N LEU A 128 -10.41 8.32 -12.33
CA LEU A 128 -9.35 8.69 -11.37
C LEU A 128 -9.53 8.24 -9.91
N HIS A 129 -10.58 7.48 -9.58
CA HIS A 129 -10.79 7.02 -8.21
C HIS A 129 -10.12 5.67 -7.91
N SER A 130 -9.82 4.86 -8.94
CA SER A 130 -9.29 3.49 -8.80
C SER A 130 -7.86 3.31 -9.31
N ASP A 131 -7.22 4.36 -9.82
CA ASP A 131 -5.89 4.29 -10.42
C ASP A 131 -4.82 3.84 -9.42
N ASN A 132 -3.92 2.98 -9.90
CA ASN A 132 -2.76 2.48 -9.15
C ASN A 132 -1.52 3.30 -9.53
N LEU A 133 -1.21 4.31 -8.70
CA LEU A 133 -0.17 5.31 -8.98
C LEU A 133 1.06 5.18 -8.06
N GLU A 134 1.18 4.09 -7.30
CA GLU A 134 2.28 3.86 -6.35
C GLU A 134 3.66 3.93 -7.02
N GLY A 135 3.73 3.53 -8.29
CA GLY A 135 4.96 3.59 -9.09
C GLY A 135 5.50 5.01 -9.28
N LEU A 136 4.65 6.05 -9.24
CA LEU A 136 5.10 7.44 -9.33
C LEU A 136 5.86 7.86 -8.08
N ILE A 137 5.34 7.50 -6.90
CA ILE A 137 5.95 7.86 -5.62
C ILE A 137 7.16 6.97 -5.33
N ALA A 138 7.11 5.68 -5.68
CA ALA A 138 8.21 4.74 -5.47
C ALA A 138 9.52 5.16 -6.16
N GLN A 139 9.44 5.98 -7.22
CA GLN A 139 10.61 6.54 -7.91
C GLN A 139 11.26 7.72 -7.17
N SER A 140 10.64 8.22 -6.11
CA SER A 140 11.09 9.42 -5.39
C SER A 140 11.91 9.03 -4.15
N PRO A 141 13.22 9.33 -4.08
CA PRO A 141 14.00 9.05 -2.89
C PRO A 141 13.56 9.88 -1.68
N GLY A 142 13.60 9.27 -0.50
CA GLY A 142 13.29 9.94 0.78
C GLY A 142 11.82 9.87 1.21
N ILE A 143 11.00 9.08 0.51
CA ILE A 143 9.63 8.76 0.90
C ILE A 143 9.39 7.25 0.84
N ARG A 144 8.62 6.73 1.79
CA ARG A 144 8.17 5.33 1.79
C ARG A 144 6.79 5.19 1.15
N VAL A 145 6.53 4.03 0.55
CA VAL A 145 5.21 3.69 0.00
C VAL A 145 4.76 2.35 0.55
N VAL A 146 3.67 2.37 1.31
CA VAL A 146 3.14 1.26 2.11
C VAL A 146 1.73 0.94 1.64
N ILE A 147 1.43 -0.34 1.44
CA ILE A 147 0.19 -0.86 0.85
C ILE A 147 -0.23 -2.13 1.60
N PRO A 148 -1.01 -2.02 2.70
CA PRO A 148 -1.51 -3.20 3.41
C PRO A 148 -2.49 -4.03 2.55
N SER A 149 -2.51 -5.34 2.79
CA SER A 149 -3.44 -6.28 2.12
C SER A 149 -4.51 -6.86 3.05
N ASN A 150 -4.44 -6.58 4.35
CA ASN A 150 -5.30 -7.17 5.37
C ASN A 150 -5.46 -6.28 6.62
N PRO A 151 -6.48 -6.50 7.47
CA PRO A 151 -6.74 -5.69 8.66
C PRO A 151 -5.58 -5.67 9.67
N TYR A 152 -4.89 -6.79 9.88
CA TYR A 152 -3.78 -6.86 10.83
C TYR A 152 -2.62 -5.95 10.39
N ASP A 153 -2.22 -6.06 9.13
CA ASP A 153 -1.15 -5.25 8.58
C ASP A 153 -1.57 -3.78 8.44
N ALA A 154 -2.83 -3.49 8.10
CA ALA A 154 -3.32 -2.12 8.00
C ALA A 154 -3.17 -1.36 9.32
N LYS A 155 -3.53 -1.96 10.47
CA LYS A 155 -3.33 -1.32 11.78
C LYS A 155 -1.84 -1.18 12.12
N GLY A 156 -1.08 -2.27 12.04
CA GLY A 156 0.31 -2.28 12.49
C GLY A 156 1.23 -1.42 11.62
N LEU A 157 1.05 -1.44 10.30
CA LEU A 157 1.82 -0.61 9.38
C LEU A 157 1.41 0.86 9.48
N LEU A 158 0.13 1.19 9.72
CA LEU A 158 -0.29 2.58 9.87
C LEU A 158 0.28 3.20 11.15
N ILE A 159 0.25 2.47 12.28
CA ILE A 159 0.93 2.90 13.52
C ILE A 159 2.43 3.13 13.26
N SER A 160 3.09 2.18 12.59
CA SER A 160 4.51 2.30 12.26
C SER A 160 4.80 3.48 11.32
N SER A 161 3.87 3.77 10.40
CA SER A 161 3.96 4.91 9.47
C SER A 161 3.82 6.23 10.22
N ILE A 162 2.83 6.35 11.10
CA ILE A 162 2.60 7.55 11.91
C ILE A 162 3.82 7.80 12.81
N ARG A 163 4.39 6.75 13.43
CA ARG A 163 5.58 6.86 14.29
C ARG A 163 6.89 7.10 13.52
N SER A 164 6.92 6.85 12.21
CA SER A 164 8.05 7.17 11.35
C SER A 164 8.39 8.67 11.45
N ASN A 165 9.69 8.96 11.39
CA ASN A 165 10.18 10.33 11.26
C ASN A 165 10.48 10.72 9.81
N ASP A 166 10.25 9.81 8.87
CA ASP A 166 10.34 10.05 7.43
C ASP A 166 8.94 10.06 6.82
N PRO A 167 8.72 10.79 5.70
CA PRO A 167 7.46 10.79 4.99
C PRO A 167 7.05 9.37 4.55
N VAL A 168 5.77 9.04 4.75
CA VAL A 168 5.16 7.78 4.30
C VAL A 168 3.90 8.08 3.51
N VAL A 169 3.77 7.49 2.33
CA VAL A 169 2.50 7.36 1.60
C VAL A 169 1.90 5.99 1.93
N PHE A 170 0.70 6.00 2.49
CA PHE A 170 -0.02 4.82 2.95
C PHE A 170 -1.29 4.62 2.10
N LEU A 171 -1.27 3.60 1.24
CA LEU A 171 -2.30 3.36 0.24
C LEU A 171 -3.27 2.26 0.65
N GLU A 172 -4.55 2.61 0.66
CA GLU A 172 -5.60 1.76 1.22
C GLU A 172 -6.49 1.22 0.13
N HIS A 173 -6.36 -0.07 -0.19
CA HIS A 173 -7.11 -0.61 -1.31
C HIS A 173 -8.63 -0.62 -1.04
N MET A 174 -9.42 0.09 -1.84
CA MET A 174 -10.85 0.34 -1.60
C MET A 174 -11.66 -0.95 -1.51
N LYS A 175 -11.43 -1.87 -2.45
CA LYS A 175 -12.04 -3.21 -2.44
C LYS A 175 -11.80 -3.96 -1.13
N LEU A 176 -10.67 -3.73 -0.46
CA LEU A 176 -10.30 -4.45 0.76
C LEU A 176 -10.97 -3.90 2.02
N TYR A 177 -11.39 -2.63 2.04
CA TYR A 177 -11.89 -1.94 3.24
C TYR A 177 -12.91 -2.75 4.06
N ARG A 178 -13.84 -3.42 3.39
CA ARG A 178 -14.94 -4.18 4.00
C ARG A 178 -15.10 -5.60 3.44
N SER A 179 -14.12 -6.09 2.69
CA SER A 179 -14.24 -7.38 1.99
C SER A 179 -14.18 -8.60 2.90
N PHE A 180 -13.47 -8.52 4.03
CA PHE A 180 -13.39 -9.58 5.03
C PHE A 180 -13.06 -8.99 6.40
N ARG A 181 -13.12 -9.85 7.43
CA ARG A 181 -12.73 -9.54 8.81
C ARG A 181 -11.62 -10.49 9.23
N GLU A 182 -10.68 -9.97 10.00
CA GLU A 182 -9.62 -10.76 10.62
C GLU A 182 -9.49 -10.40 12.10
N GLU A 183 -8.84 -11.29 12.84
CA GLU A 183 -8.53 -11.06 14.24
C GLU A 183 -7.42 -10.02 14.37
N VAL A 184 -7.74 -8.89 14.99
CA VAL A 184 -6.82 -7.77 15.16
C VAL A 184 -6.69 -7.45 16.66
N PRO A 185 -5.48 -7.39 17.22
CA PRO A 185 -5.24 -6.92 18.59
C PRO A 185 -5.87 -5.55 18.86
N ASP A 186 -6.33 -5.33 20.09
CA ASP A 186 -6.98 -4.06 20.45
C ASP A 186 -5.93 -3.04 20.89
N GLU A 187 -4.88 -3.50 21.55
CA GLU A 187 -3.67 -2.76 21.84
C GLU A 187 -2.92 -2.29 20.58
N ALA A 188 -2.10 -1.25 20.74
CA ALA A 188 -1.19 -0.81 19.70
C ALA A 188 -0.08 -1.86 19.48
N TYR A 189 0.22 -2.14 18.21
CA TYR A 189 1.37 -2.94 17.80
C TYR A 189 1.93 -2.38 16.50
N GLU A 190 3.18 -2.69 16.21
CA GLU A 190 3.89 -2.23 15.03
C GLU A 190 4.20 -3.42 14.11
N VAL A 191 4.03 -3.21 12.81
CA VAL A 191 4.55 -4.09 11.77
C VAL A 191 5.69 -3.34 11.08
N PRO A 192 6.91 -3.91 10.99
CA PRO A 192 8.04 -3.19 10.43
C PRO A 192 7.77 -2.72 9.01
N LEU A 193 8.01 -1.42 8.73
CA LEU A 193 7.73 -0.84 7.42
C LEU A 193 8.55 -1.50 6.32
N ASP A 194 9.83 -1.73 6.54
CA ASP A 194 10.75 -2.17 5.48
C ASP A 194 10.84 -3.72 5.38
N LYS A 195 9.76 -4.44 5.72
CA LYS A 195 9.71 -5.91 5.71
C LYS A 195 8.45 -6.49 5.05
N ALA A 196 8.69 -7.42 4.12
CA ALA A 196 7.65 -8.19 3.47
C ALA A 196 7.13 -9.33 4.37
N ALA A 197 6.05 -9.98 3.95
CA ALA A 197 5.46 -11.13 4.62
C ALA A 197 5.40 -12.33 3.68
N VAL A 198 5.89 -13.47 4.14
CA VAL A 198 5.55 -14.76 3.52
C VAL A 198 4.17 -15.16 4.05
N THR A 199 3.14 -14.89 3.25
CA THR A 199 1.73 -15.15 3.62
C THR A 199 1.34 -16.62 3.42
N ARG A 200 2.11 -17.33 2.59
CA ARG A 200 1.99 -18.76 2.34
C ARG A 200 3.36 -19.30 1.95
N GLU A 201 3.82 -20.33 2.65
CA GLU A 201 5.05 -21.05 2.28
C GLU A 201 4.82 -21.94 1.06
N GLY A 202 5.84 -22.05 0.21
CA GLY A 202 5.85 -22.95 -0.94
C GLY A 202 7.27 -23.24 -1.43
N SER A 203 7.38 -24.07 -2.47
CA SER A 203 8.66 -24.62 -2.94
C SER A 203 8.88 -24.56 -4.45
N ASP A 204 7.83 -24.42 -5.26
CA ASP A 204 7.93 -24.63 -6.70
C ASP A 204 7.96 -23.30 -7.46
N VAL A 205 7.16 -22.32 -7.02
CA VAL A 205 7.08 -20.98 -7.62
C VAL A 205 6.82 -19.93 -6.54
N SER A 206 7.55 -18.82 -6.57
CA SER A 206 7.28 -17.63 -5.75
C SER A 206 6.36 -16.64 -6.46
N ILE A 207 5.26 -16.26 -5.84
CA ILE A 207 4.43 -15.11 -6.22
C ILE A 207 4.81 -13.92 -5.35
N ILE A 208 5.21 -12.82 -5.97
CA ILE A 208 5.52 -11.57 -5.28
C ILE A 208 4.45 -10.54 -5.64
N THR A 209 3.75 -10.00 -4.64
CA THR A 209 2.60 -9.13 -4.87
C THR A 209 2.31 -8.19 -3.69
N TYR A 210 1.27 -7.37 -3.78
CA TYR A 210 0.84 -6.41 -2.75
C TYR A 210 -0.63 -6.01 -2.93
N GLY A 211 -1.21 -5.35 -1.92
CA GLY A 211 -2.59 -4.87 -1.97
C GLY A 211 -3.62 -6.00 -2.22
N ALA A 212 -4.64 -5.74 -3.05
CA ALA A 212 -5.68 -6.73 -3.33
C ALA A 212 -5.19 -7.97 -4.09
N MET A 213 -4.06 -7.87 -4.79
CA MET A 213 -3.50 -8.98 -5.55
C MET A 213 -2.98 -10.11 -4.65
N VAL A 214 -2.68 -9.84 -3.37
CA VAL A 214 -2.40 -10.89 -2.36
C VAL A 214 -3.58 -11.86 -2.25
N ARG A 215 -4.82 -11.35 -2.26
CA ARG A 215 -6.03 -12.20 -2.17
C ARG A 215 -6.25 -13.01 -3.44
N GLU A 216 -5.97 -12.44 -4.61
CA GLU A 216 -6.04 -13.18 -5.88
C GLU A 216 -4.93 -14.23 -5.98
N ALA A 217 -3.73 -13.95 -5.47
CA ALA A 217 -2.63 -14.91 -5.38
C ALA A 217 -2.97 -16.09 -4.46
N ILE A 218 -3.58 -15.85 -3.30
CA ILE A 218 -4.03 -16.91 -2.39
C ILE A 218 -5.04 -17.83 -3.09
N LYS A 219 -6.04 -17.25 -3.77
CA LYS A 219 -7.02 -18.03 -4.56
C LYS A 219 -6.38 -18.85 -5.67
N ALA A 220 -5.39 -18.29 -6.37
CA ALA A 220 -4.66 -19.00 -7.41
C ALA A 220 -3.86 -20.18 -6.81
N ALA A 221 -3.15 -19.94 -5.71
CA ALA A 221 -2.37 -20.96 -5.00
C ALA A 221 -3.24 -22.09 -4.43
N ASP A 222 -4.48 -21.82 -4.01
CA ASP A 222 -5.43 -22.87 -3.58
C ASP A 222 -5.85 -23.81 -4.71
N LYS A 223 -5.96 -23.29 -5.94
CA LYS A 223 -6.22 -24.12 -7.13
C LYS A 223 -4.98 -24.89 -7.56
N LEU A 224 -3.83 -24.21 -7.63
CA LEU A 224 -2.54 -24.79 -8.03
C LEU A 224 -2.11 -25.93 -7.10
N ALA A 225 -2.42 -25.84 -5.80
CA ALA A 225 -2.17 -26.93 -4.87
C ALA A 225 -2.94 -28.22 -5.19
N GLN A 226 -4.12 -28.13 -5.82
CA GLN A 226 -4.89 -29.30 -6.27
C GLN A 226 -4.21 -30.00 -7.46
N GLU A 227 -3.31 -29.30 -8.13
CA GLU A 227 -2.49 -29.79 -9.24
C GLU A 227 -1.06 -30.12 -8.79
N ASN A 228 -0.80 -30.14 -7.47
CA ASN A 228 0.50 -30.38 -6.85
C ASN A 228 1.57 -29.33 -7.18
N ILE A 229 1.18 -28.09 -7.44
CA ILE A 229 2.11 -26.95 -7.57
C ILE A 229 2.11 -26.17 -6.24
N SER A 230 3.24 -26.21 -5.54
CA SER A 230 3.50 -25.58 -4.26
C SER A 230 3.95 -24.13 -4.44
N VAL A 231 3.05 -23.19 -4.19
CA VAL A 231 3.29 -21.76 -4.40
C VAL A 231 3.61 -21.04 -3.09
N GLU A 232 4.73 -20.33 -3.08
CA GLU A 232 5.07 -19.34 -2.05
C GLU A 232 4.45 -17.99 -2.40
N ILE A 233 3.86 -17.29 -1.43
CA ILE A 233 3.29 -15.95 -1.65
C ILE A 233 3.97 -14.95 -0.72
N ILE A 234 4.65 -13.98 -1.32
CA ILE A 234 5.21 -12.80 -0.66
C ILE A 234 4.26 -11.62 -0.86
N ASP A 235 3.71 -11.11 0.24
CA ASP A 235 3.13 -9.77 0.29
C ASP A 235 4.26 -8.77 0.60
N LEU A 236 4.54 -7.86 -0.33
CA LEU A 236 5.58 -6.86 -0.16
C LEU A 236 5.32 -5.95 1.04
N ARG A 237 4.04 -5.65 1.34
CA ARG A 237 3.58 -4.60 2.27
C ARG A 237 4.10 -3.19 1.93
N THR A 238 5.39 -3.02 1.77
CA THR A 238 6.05 -1.79 1.37
C THR A 238 6.70 -1.99 0.00
N VAL A 239 6.31 -1.14 -0.94
CA VAL A 239 6.79 -1.20 -2.33
C VAL A 239 7.99 -0.28 -2.57
N ALA A 240 8.24 0.66 -1.64
CA ALA A 240 9.44 1.48 -1.60
C ALA A 240 9.80 1.82 -0.14
N PRO A 241 10.95 1.38 0.40
CA PRO A 241 11.92 0.47 -0.22
C PRO A 241 11.41 -1.00 -0.28
N LEU A 242 11.97 -1.79 -1.19
CA LEU A 242 11.69 -3.23 -1.28
C LEU A 242 12.49 -4.01 -0.21
N ASP A 243 11.86 -5.02 0.40
CA ASP A 243 12.55 -6.02 1.23
C ASP A 243 13.28 -7.05 0.34
N ILE A 244 14.41 -6.61 -0.23
CA ILE A 244 15.23 -7.41 -1.14
C ILE A 244 15.64 -8.75 -0.51
N GLU A 245 15.91 -8.77 0.79
CA GLU A 245 16.33 -9.98 1.49
C GLU A 245 15.28 -11.09 1.39
N THR A 246 14.03 -10.79 1.78
CA THR A 246 12.92 -11.76 1.72
C THR A 246 12.63 -12.19 0.29
N ILE A 247 12.65 -11.25 -0.67
CA ILE A 247 12.42 -11.53 -2.08
C ILE A 247 13.46 -12.52 -2.61
N ILE A 248 14.75 -12.24 -2.41
CA ILE A 248 15.83 -13.06 -2.95
C ILE A 248 15.88 -14.43 -2.28
N GLN A 249 15.68 -14.52 -0.97
CA GLN A 249 15.61 -15.82 -0.26
C GLN A 249 14.51 -16.72 -0.83
N SER A 250 13.34 -16.16 -1.14
CA SER A 250 12.24 -16.89 -1.75
C SER A 250 12.57 -17.35 -3.18
N VAL A 251 13.15 -16.47 -4.00
CA VAL A 251 13.54 -16.81 -5.38
C VAL A 251 14.64 -17.86 -5.41
N GLU A 252 15.63 -17.79 -4.52
CA GLU A 252 16.68 -18.82 -4.40
C GLU A 252 16.12 -20.17 -3.93
N LYS A 253 15.04 -20.16 -3.16
CA LYS A 253 14.34 -21.38 -2.71
C LYS A 253 13.56 -22.05 -3.84
N THR A 254 12.83 -21.29 -4.64
CA THR A 254 11.88 -21.83 -5.63
C THR A 254 12.43 -21.89 -7.06
N GLY A 255 13.42 -21.06 -7.37
CA GLY A 255 14.01 -20.91 -8.71
C GLY A 255 13.08 -20.33 -9.78
N ARG A 256 11.82 -20.06 -9.46
CA ARG A 256 10.78 -19.60 -10.40
C ARG A 256 9.94 -18.52 -9.75
N VAL A 257 9.65 -17.45 -10.48
CA VAL A 257 8.94 -16.30 -9.90
C VAL A 257 7.91 -15.68 -10.85
N VAL A 258 6.78 -15.28 -10.27
CA VAL A 258 5.75 -14.48 -10.92
C VAL A 258 5.50 -13.22 -10.08
N VAL A 259 5.70 -12.04 -10.66
CA VAL A 259 5.38 -10.77 -10.01
C VAL A 259 3.99 -10.33 -10.44
N VAL A 260 3.12 -10.02 -9.48
CA VAL A 260 1.71 -9.70 -9.71
C VAL A 260 1.39 -8.31 -9.15
N GLN A 261 0.80 -7.45 -9.97
CA GLN A 261 0.30 -6.14 -9.55
C GLN A 261 -1.02 -5.82 -10.25
N GLU A 262 -1.85 -4.97 -9.63
CA GLU A 262 -3.06 -4.46 -10.26
C GLU A 262 -2.76 -3.36 -11.29
N ALA A 263 -1.73 -2.55 -11.03
CA ALA A 263 -1.28 -1.50 -11.95
C ALA A 263 -0.96 -2.05 -13.36
N GLN A 264 -1.09 -1.17 -14.35
CA GLN A 264 -0.72 -1.44 -15.74
C GLN A 264 0.72 -1.94 -15.85
N ARG A 265 1.01 -2.73 -16.89
CA ARG A 265 2.32 -3.38 -17.08
C ARG A 265 3.49 -2.40 -17.18
N GLN A 266 3.26 -1.19 -17.70
CA GLN A 266 4.26 -0.11 -17.77
C GLN A 266 4.38 0.70 -16.46
N ALA A 267 3.47 0.51 -15.52
CA ALA A 267 3.36 1.25 -14.26
C ALA A 267 3.68 0.34 -13.06
N GLY A 268 3.28 0.77 -11.86
CA GLY A 268 3.52 0.06 -10.60
C GLY A 268 5.01 -0.15 -10.30
N VAL A 269 5.32 -1.20 -9.54
CA VAL A 269 6.70 -1.51 -9.09
C VAL A 269 7.24 -2.85 -9.61
N ALA A 270 6.43 -3.63 -10.33
CA ALA A 270 6.83 -4.96 -10.79
C ALA A 270 8.11 -4.93 -11.63
N ALA A 271 8.32 -3.90 -12.44
CA ALA A 271 9.55 -3.76 -13.23
C ALA A 271 10.81 -3.63 -12.35
N GLN A 272 10.73 -2.89 -11.24
CA GLN A 272 11.84 -2.77 -10.29
C GLN A 272 12.11 -4.10 -9.60
N VAL A 273 11.05 -4.78 -9.13
CA VAL A 273 11.17 -6.11 -8.51
C VAL A 273 11.84 -7.11 -9.46
N VAL A 274 11.39 -7.16 -10.72
CA VAL A 274 11.98 -8.01 -11.76
C VAL A 274 13.45 -7.67 -11.99
N SER A 275 13.80 -6.38 -12.05
CA SER A 275 15.18 -5.94 -12.24
C SER A 275 16.08 -6.36 -11.09
N GLU A 276 15.66 -6.16 -9.85
CA GLU A 276 16.43 -6.53 -8.65
C GLU A 276 16.64 -8.05 -8.55
N ILE A 277 15.62 -8.85 -8.88
CA ILE A 277 15.75 -10.31 -8.95
C ILE A 277 16.72 -10.71 -10.06
N SER A 278 16.57 -10.13 -11.25
CA SER A 278 17.44 -10.43 -12.40
C SER A 278 18.90 -10.04 -12.15
N GLU A 279 19.17 -9.02 -11.33
CA GLU A 279 20.52 -8.62 -10.98
C GLU A 279 21.13 -9.53 -9.91
N ARG A 280 20.34 -9.93 -8.91
CA ARG A 280 20.85 -10.57 -7.69
C ARG A 280 20.73 -12.09 -7.66
N ALA A 281 19.74 -12.65 -8.34
CA ALA A 281 19.40 -14.07 -8.30
C ALA A 281 19.39 -14.74 -9.68
N ILE A 282 20.04 -14.15 -10.69
CA ILE A 282 20.07 -14.71 -12.06
C ILE A 282 20.55 -16.16 -12.13
N LEU A 283 21.49 -16.55 -11.26
CA LEU A 283 22.03 -17.91 -11.23
C LEU A 283 21.08 -18.93 -10.59
N SER A 284 20.04 -18.45 -9.89
CA SER A 284 19.03 -19.29 -9.25
C SER A 284 17.76 -19.43 -10.09
N LEU A 285 17.61 -18.62 -11.16
CA LEU A 285 16.42 -18.66 -12.01
C LEU A 285 16.44 -19.87 -12.95
N GLU A 286 15.44 -20.74 -12.81
CA GLU A 286 15.18 -21.88 -13.69
C GLU A 286 14.24 -21.53 -14.84
N ALA A 287 13.56 -20.38 -14.78
CA ALA A 287 12.61 -19.89 -15.77
C ALA A 287 12.67 -18.35 -15.88
N PRO A 288 12.20 -17.74 -16.98
CA PRO A 288 12.06 -16.29 -17.06
C PRO A 288 11.08 -15.78 -15.99
N ILE A 289 11.32 -14.57 -15.48
CA ILE A 289 10.43 -13.98 -14.48
C ILE A 289 9.08 -13.62 -15.11
N GLY A 290 8.01 -14.24 -14.62
CA GLY A 290 6.64 -13.96 -15.05
C GLY A 290 6.14 -12.62 -14.52
N ARG A 291 5.31 -11.93 -15.31
CA ARG A 291 4.57 -10.74 -14.86
C ARG A 291 3.11 -10.82 -15.20
N VAL A 292 2.26 -10.66 -14.19
CA VAL A 292 0.82 -10.46 -14.32
C VAL A 292 0.51 -9.03 -13.88
N SER A 293 -0.05 -8.25 -14.79
CA SER A 293 -0.32 -6.82 -14.62
C SER A 293 -1.50 -6.47 -15.51
N ALA A 294 -2.16 -5.34 -15.23
CA ALA A 294 -3.24 -4.90 -16.10
C ALA A 294 -2.71 -4.48 -17.51
N PRO A 295 -3.57 -4.46 -18.54
CA PRO A 295 -3.23 -3.95 -19.86
C PRO A 295 -2.77 -2.48 -19.82
N ASP A 296 -1.88 -2.09 -20.74
CA ASP A 296 -1.36 -0.73 -20.88
C ASP A 296 -2.39 0.22 -21.53
N THR A 297 -3.50 0.42 -20.83
CA THR A 297 -4.55 1.40 -21.14
C THR A 297 -4.81 2.27 -19.91
N VAL A 298 -5.56 3.36 -20.08
CA VAL A 298 -6.15 4.08 -18.93
C VAL A 298 -7.02 3.10 -18.11
N PHE A 299 -7.13 3.31 -16.80
CA PHE A 299 -8.00 2.51 -15.94
C PHE A 299 -9.44 2.56 -16.47
N PRO A 300 -10.12 1.42 -16.65
CA PRO A 300 -11.42 1.38 -17.30
C PRO A 300 -12.56 1.86 -16.38
N PHE A 301 -13.66 2.31 -17.00
CA PHE A 301 -14.93 2.46 -16.27
C PHE A 301 -15.47 1.10 -15.80
N GLY A 302 -16.28 1.13 -14.73
CA GLY A 302 -16.75 -0.07 -14.01
C GLY A 302 -17.26 -1.24 -14.85
N GLN A 303 -17.91 -1.00 -16.00
CA GLN A 303 -18.41 -2.10 -16.85
C GLN A 303 -17.31 -2.99 -17.44
N ALA A 304 -16.09 -2.48 -17.58
CA ALA A 304 -14.95 -3.23 -18.12
C ALA A 304 -13.95 -3.69 -17.05
N GLU A 305 -14.12 -3.30 -15.77
CA GLU A 305 -13.19 -3.66 -14.69
C GLU A 305 -12.95 -5.17 -14.58
N ASN A 306 -14.00 -5.99 -14.57
CA ASN A 306 -13.86 -7.44 -14.37
C ASN A 306 -13.08 -8.14 -15.50
N ALA A 307 -13.09 -7.58 -16.72
CA ALA A 307 -12.36 -8.13 -17.86
C ALA A 307 -10.92 -7.60 -17.98
N TRP A 308 -10.60 -6.54 -17.22
CA TRP A 308 -9.33 -5.82 -17.31
C TRP A 308 -8.44 -6.04 -16.09
N LEU A 309 -9.04 -6.12 -14.90
CA LEU A 309 -8.32 -6.34 -13.65
C LEU A 309 -7.69 -7.73 -13.63
N PRO A 310 -6.39 -7.84 -13.32
CA PRO A 310 -5.75 -9.12 -13.07
C PRO A 310 -6.50 -9.90 -12.00
N ASN A 311 -6.71 -11.20 -12.23
CA ASN A 311 -7.43 -12.07 -11.32
C ASN A 311 -6.71 -13.41 -11.10
N ALA A 312 -7.24 -14.22 -10.18
CA ALA A 312 -6.66 -15.52 -9.84
C ALA A 312 -6.44 -16.45 -11.05
N SER A 313 -7.26 -16.39 -12.10
CA SER A 313 -7.09 -17.23 -13.29
C SER A 313 -5.91 -16.79 -14.15
N ASP A 314 -5.66 -15.48 -14.25
CA ASP A 314 -4.48 -14.94 -14.97
C ASP A 314 -3.19 -15.33 -14.23
N ILE A 315 -3.21 -15.27 -12.89
CA ILE A 315 -2.11 -15.69 -12.03
C ILE A 315 -1.86 -17.19 -12.19
N GLU A 316 -2.90 -18.02 -12.11
CA GLU A 316 -2.82 -19.47 -12.28
C GLU A 316 -2.20 -19.84 -13.64
N ALA A 317 -2.70 -19.24 -14.72
CA ALA A 317 -2.19 -19.47 -16.07
C ALA A 317 -0.70 -19.10 -16.18
N LYS A 318 -0.30 -17.95 -15.61
CA LYS A 318 1.11 -17.53 -15.64
C LYS A 318 2.01 -18.43 -14.80
N VAL A 319 1.56 -18.87 -13.62
CA VAL A 319 2.33 -19.79 -12.78
C VAL A 319 2.55 -21.12 -13.49
N LYS A 320 1.53 -21.67 -14.15
CA LYS A 320 1.67 -22.91 -14.95
C LYS A 320 2.67 -22.74 -16.09
N GLU A 321 2.59 -21.63 -16.83
CA GLU A 321 3.56 -21.30 -17.89
C GLU A 321 5.00 -21.27 -17.37
N ILE A 322 5.25 -20.68 -16.19
CA ILE A 322 6.58 -20.61 -15.59
C ILE A 322 7.04 -21.94 -15.00
N ALA A 323 6.12 -22.73 -14.45
CA ALA A 323 6.42 -24.06 -13.90
C ALA A 323 6.84 -25.07 -14.98
N GLU A 324 6.36 -24.90 -16.21
CA GLU A 324 6.61 -25.81 -17.35
C GLU A 324 7.78 -25.41 -18.27
N PHE A 325 8.50 -24.31 -17.98
CA PHE A 325 9.63 -23.81 -18.79
C PHE A 325 10.83 -24.77 -18.77
#